data_AF-F2D457-F1
#
_entry.id   AF-F2D457-F1
#
_cell.length_a   1.000
_cell.length_b   1.000
_cell.length_c   1.000
_cell.angle_alpha   90.00
_cell.angle_beta   90.00
_cell.angle_gamma   90.00
#
_symmetry.space_group_name_H-M   'P 1'
#
loop_
_entity.id
_entity.type
_entity.pdbx_description
1 polymer ?
#
loop_
_entity_poly.entity_id
_entity_poly.type
_entity_poly.pdbx_seq_one_letter_code
_entity_poly.pdbx_strand_id
1 'polypeptide(L)'
;MPSSPALCAARLRPLLLLPSAAATTPSALAAAAPAHTKQGSFSTTVRTTGMAAAEGAKASTQPPAAGGGGASERIMPHLLNIYGSCATARDFEMYAPNATFEDPLMCAHGVKQIKSAFYTMPKVFGESKIVEYTIKENATGPGKSQILIDNKQHYKVFGKPVDLESLITLDIEEGKVVRHQDWWDKKPLKNRETVSFPLVGRLLEASRRGAMLVTHVLMGCGKDPTP
;
A
#
# COMPACT_ATOMS: atom_id res chain seq x y z
N MET A 1 -66.53 -30.46 -13.74
CA MET A 1 -66.06 -31.84 -13.52
C MET A 1 -66.07 -32.57 -14.87
N PRO A 2 -65.27 -33.62 -15.11
CA PRO A 2 -64.16 -34.17 -14.31
C PRO A 2 -62.80 -34.14 -15.07
N SER A 3 -61.67 -34.12 -14.35
CA SER A 3 -60.67 -35.22 -14.22
C SER A 3 -59.55 -35.33 -15.27
N SER A 4 -58.34 -34.94 -14.87
CA SER A 4 -57.10 -35.63 -15.30
C SER A 4 -57.03 -37.03 -14.63
N PRO A 5 -56.21 -37.97 -15.13
CA PRO A 5 -54.88 -38.09 -14.51
C PRO A 5 -53.71 -38.52 -15.43
N ALA A 6 -52.50 -38.23 -14.92
CA ALA A 6 -51.22 -38.94 -15.02
C ALA A 6 -50.86 -39.80 -16.26
N LEU A 7 -49.64 -39.58 -16.78
CA LEU A 7 -48.88 -40.60 -17.52
C LEU A 7 -47.41 -40.66 -17.08
N CYS A 8 -46.98 -41.88 -16.81
CA CYS A 8 -45.72 -42.32 -16.19
C CYS A 8 -44.41 -41.72 -16.70
N ALA A 9 -43.44 -41.62 -15.79
CA ALA A 9 -42.02 -41.54 -16.11
C ALA A 9 -41.44 -42.91 -16.47
N ALA A 10 -40.58 -42.97 -17.48
CA ALA A 10 -39.75 -44.14 -17.79
C ALA A 10 -38.27 -43.71 -17.88
N ARG A 11 -37.40 -44.42 -17.13
CA ARG A 11 -35.94 -44.23 -17.17
C ARG A 11 -35.33 -45.16 -18.21
N LEU A 12 -34.41 -44.66 -19.03
CA LEU A 12 -33.52 -45.47 -19.86
C LEU A 12 -32.06 -45.03 -19.67
N ARG A 13 -31.18 -46.00 -19.37
CA ARG A 13 -29.72 -45.86 -19.40
C ARG A 13 -29.20 -46.32 -20.76
N PRO A 14 -28.09 -45.76 -21.24
CA PRO A 14 -27.13 -46.51 -22.04
C PRO A 14 -25.86 -46.83 -21.23
N LEU A 15 -25.39 -48.06 -21.35
CA LEU A 15 -24.05 -48.50 -20.96
C LEU A 15 -23.16 -48.41 -22.22
N LEU A 16 -21.93 -47.90 -22.14
CA LEU A 16 -20.96 -47.99 -23.24
C LEU A 16 -19.54 -48.20 -22.71
N LEU A 17 -18.70 -48.85 -23.51
CA LEU A 17 -17.51 -49.61 -23.08
C LEU A 17 -16.19 -48.80 -23.02
N LEU A 18 -15.27 -49.30 -22.18
CA LEU A 18 -13.82 -49.08 -22.18
C LEU A 18 -13.13 -49.80 -23.37
N PRO A 19 -11.90 -49.42 -23.80
CA PRO A 19 -10.68 -50.05 -23.24
C PRO A 19 -9.33 -49.27 -23.28
N SER A 20 -8.37 -49.77 -22.49
CA SER A 20 -6.88 -49.68 -22.64
C SER A 20 -6.16 -48.33 -22.44
N ALA A 21 -4.92 -48.25 -21.94
CA ALA A 21 -3.91 -49.28 -21.59
C ALA A 21 -2.96 -48.84 -20.44
N ALA A 22 -2.02 -49.70 -19.99
CA ALA A 22 -1.00 -49.45 -18.95
C ALA A 22 0.22 -50.41 -19.09
N ALA A 23 1.38 -50.25 -18.42
CA ALA A 23 1.82 -49.19 -17.50
C ALA A 23 2.95 -48.31 -18.11
N THR A 24 4.27 -48.33 -17.82
CA THR A 24 5.18 -49.11 -16.94
C THR A 24 6.42 -48.21 -16.66
N THR A 25 6.95 -48.21 -15.43
CA THR A 25 8.21 -47.54 -14.99
C THR A 25 9.43 -48.50 -15.18
N PRO A 26 10.71 -48.23 -14.79
CA PRO A 26 11.32 -47.06 -14.11
C PRO A 26 12.70 -46.62 -14.67
N SER A 27 13.40 -45.74 -13.93
CA SER A 27 14.83 -45.82 -13.52
C SER A 27 15.60 -44.51 -13.67
N ALA A 28 16.65 -44.35 -12.86
CA ALA A 28 17.35 -43.09 -12.59
C ALA A 28 18.86 -43.19 -12.78
N LEU A 29 19.53 -42.07 -13.08
CA LEU A 29 20.91 -41.83 -12.61
C LEU A 29 21.26 -40.33 -12.50
N ALA A 30 22.27 -40.06 -11.69
CA ALA A 30 22.51 -38.86 -10.91
C ALA A 30 23.27 -37.67 -11.58
N ALA A 31 23.28 -36.57 -10.82
CA ALA A 31 24.37 -35.60 -10.64
C ALA A 31 24.73 -34.60 -11.76
N ALA A 32 24.51 -33.31 -11.48
CA ALA A 32 25.58 -32.39 -11.04
C ALA A 32 24.99 -31.04 -10.57
N ALA A 33 25.57 -30.44 -9.52
CA ALA A 33 25.29 -29.06 -9.13
C ALA A 33 26.24 -28.09 -9.84
N PRO A 34 25.90 -26.80 -9.89
CA PRO A 34 26.90 -25.81 -9.48
C PRO A 34 26.39 -24.89 -8.36
N ALA A 35 27.35 -24.24 -7.70
CA ALA A 35 27.15 -23.55 -6.44
C ALA A 35 26.55 -22.13 -6.56
N HIS A 36 25.93 -21.75 -5.46
CA HIS A 36 25.47 -20.44 -5.04
C HIS A 36 26.12 -19.20 -5.67
N THR A 37 25.27 -18.27 -6.12
CA THR A 37 25.44 -16.84 -5.81
C THR A 37 24.24 -16.41 -4.96
N LYS A 38 24.42 -16.31 -3.64
CA LYS A 38 23.42 -15.69 -2.76
C LYS A 38 23.45 -14.18 -2.99
N GLN A 39 22.54 -13.67 -3.82
CA GLN A 39 22.25 -12.24 -3.84
C GLN A 39 21.54 -11.90 -2.53
N GLY A 40 22.28 -11.32 -1.58
CA GLY A 40 21.76 -10.96 -0.27
C GLY A 40 20.72 -9.85 -0.38
N SER A 41 19.44 -10.20 -0.25
CA SER A 41 18.41 -9.19 0.02
C SER A 41 18.60 -8.69 1.46
N PHE A 42 19.13 -7.48 1.58
CA PHE A 42 19.25 -6.78 2.87
C PHE A 42 17.88 -6.27 3.31
N SER A 43 17.07 -7.16 3.87
CA SER A 43 15.77 -6.82 4.48
C SER A 43 15.98 -6.25 5.89
N THR A 44 16.29 -4.96 5.99
CA THR A 44 16.32 -4.24 7.27
C THR A 44 14.89 -4.08 7.80
N THR A 45 14.53 -4.87 8.82
CA THR A 45 13.23 -4.75 9.51
C THR A 45 13.42 -3.96 10.81
N VAL A 46 12.97 -2.71 10.81
CA VAL A 46 12.90 -1.89 12.03
C VAL A 46 11.44 -1.88 12.51
N ARG A 47 11.21 -2.21 13.78
CA ARG A 47 9.93 -2.01 14.48
C ARG A 47 10.10 -0.88 15.48
N THR A 48 9.26 0.14 15.38
CA THR A 48 9.26 1.28 16.32
C THR A 48 7.86 1.46 16.90
N THR A 49 7.78 1.46 18.23
CA THR A 49 6.57 1.83 18.99
C THR A 49 6.65 3.31 19.34
N GLY A 50 5.59 4.07 19.06
CA GLY A 50 5.54 5.52 19.29
C GLY A 50 5.83 5.93 20.74
N MET A 51 6.59 7.01 20.91
CA MET A 51 7.13 7.45 22.19
C MET A 51 6.05 8.11 23.07
N ALA A 52 5.69 7.47 24.19
CA ALA A 52 4.93 8.10 25.27
C ALA A 52 5.89 8.81 26.22
N ALA A 53 5.53 10.01 26.69
CA ALA A 53 6.42 10.84 27.49
C ALA A 53 6.59 10.31 28.93
N ALA A 54 7.84 10.10 29.34
CA ALA A 54 8.26 10.01 30.73
C ALA A 54 9.68 10.57 30.86
N GLU A 55 9.89 11.43 31.84
CA GLU A 55 11.13 12.16 32.08
C GLU A 55 12.14 11.29 32.86
N GLY A 56 13.40 11.24 32.43
CA GLY A 56 14.43 10.44 33.11
C GLY A 56 15.70 10.27 32.28
N ALA A 57 16.80 10.88 32.72
CA ALA A 57 18.02 10.99 31.92
C ALA A 57 18.83 9.67 31.84
N LYS A 58 19.15 9.25 30.61
CA LYS A 58 20.50 8.75 30.29
C LYS A 58 20.81 8.96 28.81
N ALA A 59 21.88 9.71 28.53
CA ALA A 59 22.39 9.86 27.17
C ALA A 59 22.91 8.51 26.65
N SER A 60 22.41 8.07 25.50
CA SER A 60 23.01 6.99 24.72
C SER A 60 23.61 7.59 23.45
N THR A 61 24.91 7.83 23.47
CA THR A 61 25.67 8.34 22.33
C THR A 61 25.79 7.26 21.27
N GLN A 62 25.06 7.38 20.17
CA GLN A 62 25.44 6.73 18.91
C GLN A 62 26.30 7.70 18.10
N PRO A 63 27.51 7.32 17.66
CA PRO A 63 28.38 8.23 16.91
C PRO A 63 27.77 8.59 15.54
N PRO A 64 28.03 9.80 15.02
CA PRO A 64 27.53 10.21 13.71
C PRO A 64 28.25 9.43 12.60
N ALA A 65 27.58 8.42 12.05
CA ALA A 65 28.01 7.79 10.81
C ALA A 65 27.85 8.79 9.66
N ALA A 66 28.96 9.37 9.21
CA ALA A 66 28.97 10.35 8.14
C ALA A 66 28.65 9.69 6.78
N GLY A 67 27.48 10.01 6.22
CA GLY A 67 27.13 9.78 4.81
C GLY A 67 26.57 8.40 4.48
N GLY A 68 25.26 8.32 4.23
CA GLY A 68 24.66 7.18 3.52
C GLY A 68 23.47 6.48 4.19
N GLY A 69 22.60 7.21 4.89
CA GLY A 69 21.35 6.63 5.39
C GLY A 69 20.43 6.12 4.27
N GLY A 70 19.67 5.05 4.57
CA GLY A 70 18.77 4.39 3.62
C GLY A 70 17.71 5.31 3.01
N ALA A 71 16.98 4.87 1.97
CA ALA A 71 15.91 5.71 1.43
C ALA A 71 14.78 5.89 2.46
N SER A 72 14.50 4.85 3.25
CA SER A 72 13.59 4.88 4.40
C SER A 72 13.96 5.91 5.45
N GLU A 73 15.21 5.93 5.92
CA GLU A 73 15.67 6.87 6.96
C GLU A 73 15.47 8.34 6.57
N ARG A 74 15.58 8.66 5.28
CA ARG A 74 15.35 10.02 4.75
C ARG A 74 13.88 10.38 4.57
N ILE A 75 13.02 9.40 4.29
CA ILE A 75 11.60 9.61 3.96
C ILE A 75 10.70 9.56 5.19
N MET A 76 11.00 8.68 6.15
CA MET A 76 10.13 8.43 7.30
C MET A 76 9.80 9.67 8.15
N PRO A 77 10.73 10.60 8.45
CA PRO A 77 10.40 11.81 9.21
C PRO A 77 9.32 12.65 8.52
N HIS A 78 9.44 12.83 7.21
CA HIS A 78 8.47 13.57 6.40
C HIS A 78 7.13 12.85 6.29
N LEU A 79 7.15 11.52 6.12
CA LEU A 79 5.95 10.69 6.07
C LEU A 79 5.18 10.73 7.40
N LEU A 80 5.88 10.68 8.54
CA LEU A 80 5.29 10.79 9.87
C LEU A 80 4.64 12.17 10.10
N ASN A 81 5.26 13.26 9.63
CA ASN A 81 4.65 14.59 9.69
C ASN A 81 3.36 14.67 8.84
N ILE A 82 3.40 14.07 7.65
CA ILE A 82 2.30 14.05 6.69
C ILE A 82 1.08 13.32 7.24
N TYR A 83 1.25 12.07 7.71
CA TYR A 83 0.16 11.32 8.37
C TYR A 83 -0.13 11.81 9.80
N GLY A 84 0.76 12.61 10.39
CA GLY A 84 0.57 13.29 11.68
C GLY A 84 -0.31 14.55 11.62
N SER A 85 -0.82 14.92 10.44
CA SER A 85 -1.53 16.19 10.20
C SER A 85 -0.73 17.45 10.54
N CYS A 86 0.61 17.36 10.57
CA CYS A 86 1.54 18.47 10.81
C CYS A 86 2.47 18.72 9.61
N ALA A 87 2.02 18.37 8.40
CA ALA A 87 2.76 18.54 7.16
C ALA A 87 3.18 19.99 6.89
N THR A 88 4.45 20.19 6.56
CA THR A 88 5.03 21.46 6.10
C THR A 88 5.31 21.41 4.59
N ALA A 89 5.64 22.54 3.97
CA ALA A 89 6.03 22.57 2.55
C ALA A 89 7.24 21.66 2.24
N ARG A 90 8.19 21.54 3.18
CA ARG A 90 9.41 20.73 3.08
C ARG A 90 9.11 19.23 3.02
N ASP A 91 8.09 18.75 3.73
CA ASP A 91 7.79 17.31 3.78
C ASP A 91 7.37 16.76 2.40
N PHE A 92 6.96 17.63 1.48
CA PHE A 92 6.64 17.26 0.10
C PHE A 92 7.84 17.29 -0.86
N GLU A 93 9.02 17.78 -0.42
CA GLU A 93 10.25 17.75 -1.24
C GLU A 93 10.75 16.32 -1.49
N MET A 94 10.29 15.32 -0.73
CA MET A 94 10.62 13.91 -0.96
C MET A 94 10.00 13.31 -2.23
N TYR A 95 8.96 13.94 -2.80
CA TYR A 95 8.29 13.45 -4.00
C TYR A 95 8.96 13.93 -5.29
N ALA A 96 8.86 13.12 -6.35
CA ALA A 96 9.11 13.56 -7.71
C ALA A 96 8.01 14.54 -8.19
N PRO A 97 8.28 15.50 -9.10
CA PRO A 97 7.30 16.51 -9.53
C PRO A 97 5.97 15.93 -10.05
N ASN A 98 6.05 14.80 -10.74
CA ASN A 98 4.95 14.05 -11.34
C ASN A 98 4.50 12.82 -10.52
N ALA A 99 4.92 12.71 -9.25
CA ALA A 99 4.58 11.57 -8.40
C ALA A 99 3.07 11.37 -8.25
N THR A 100 2.62 10.13 -8.07
CA THR A 100 1.23 9.81 -7.78
C THR A 100 1.02 9.42 -6.31
N PHE A 101 -0.16 9.76 -5.78
CA PHE A 101 -0.66 9.25 -4.51
C PHE A 101 -2.03 8.61 -4.72
N GLU A 102 -2.23 7.39 -4.22
CA GLU A 102 -3.51 6.69 -4.27
C GLU A 102 -3.87 6.08 -2.92
N ASP A 103 -5.09 6.32 -2.47
CA ASP A 103 -5.73 5.63 -1.34
C ASP A 103 -7.15 5.16 -1.78
N PRO A 104 -7.98 4.52 -0.92
CA PRO A 104 -9.31 4.08 -1.33
C PRO A 104 -10.28 5.21 -1.75
N LEU A 105 -10.06 6.45 -1.32
CA LEU A 105 -10.90 7.63 -1.51
C LEU A 105 -10.37 8.59 -2.59
N MET A 106 -9.06 8.68 -2.79
CA MET A 106 -8.41 9.69 -3.63
C MET A 106 -7.30 9.13 -4.55
N CYS A 107 -7.12 9.78 -5.70
CA CYS A 107 -6.11 9.46 -6.71
C CYS A 107 -5.51 10.77 -7.25
N ALA A 108 -4.36 11.15 -6.70
CA ALA A 108 -3.68 12.42 -6.91
C ALA A 108 -2.48 12.27 -7.87
N HIS A 109 -2.31 13.25 -8.76
CA HIS A 109 -1.22 13.30 -9.74
C HIS A 109 -0.44 14.60 -9.60
N GLY A 110 0.86 14.48 -9.36
CA GLY A 110 1.78 15.58 -9.14
C GLY A 110 1.70 16.19 -7.73
N VAL A 111 2.81 16.77 -7.28
CA VAL A 111 3.01 17.20 -5.89
C VAL A 111 1.93 18.18 -5.39
N LYS A 112 1.36 19.03 -6.26
CA LYS A 112 0.29 19.97 -5.87
C LYS A 112 -1.01 19.27 -5.44
N GLN A 113 -1.36 18.17 -6.10
CA GLN A 113 -2.52 17.36 -5.72
C GLN A 113 -2.22 16.57 -4.44
N ILE A 114 -1.02 16.01 -4.31
CA ILE A 114 -0.54 15.34 -3.09
C ILE A 114 -0.60 16.30 -1.87
N LYS A 115 -0.09 17.53 -2.01
CA LYS A 115 -0.21 18.59 -1.00
C LYS A 115 -1.66 18.82 -0.57
N SER A 116 -2.59 18.88 -1.53
CA SER A 116 -4.01 19.10 -1.24
C SER A 116 -4.65 17.94 -0.47
N ALA A 117 -4.32 16.69 -0.82
CA ALA A 117 -4.78 15.51 -0.09
C ALA A 117 -4.38 15.61 1.38
N PHE A 118 -3.10 15.81 1.66
CA PHE A 118 -2.58 15.78 3.03
C PHE A 118 -2.87 17.05 3.84
N TYR A 119 -2.88 18.25 3.23
CA TYR A 119 -3.34 19.47 3.91
C TYR A 119 -4.84 19.46 4.25
N THR A 120 -5.62 18.54 3.69
CA THR A 120 -7.03 18.33 4.09
C THR A 120 -7.13 17.60 5.43
N MET A 121 -6.15 16.76 5.80
CA MET A 121 -6.23 15.95 7.02
C MET A 121 -6.48 16.76 8.31
N PRO A 122 -5.72 17.82 8.66
CA PRO A 122 -5.99 18.63 9.85
C PRO A 122 -7.34 19.37 9.83
N LYS A 123 -8.06 19.42 8.70
CA LYS A 123 -9.41 19.99 8.60
C LYS A 123 -10.52 18.97 8.85
N VAL A 124 -10.23 17.67 8.70
CA VAL A 124 -11.20 16.56 8.79
C VAL A 124 -11.01 15.72 10.04
N PHE A 125 -9.76 15.56 10.48
CA PHE A 125 -9.38 14.78 11.65
C PHE A 125 -8.93 15.71 12.77
N GLY A 126 -9.53 15.57 13.96
CA GLY A 126 -9.13 16.37 15.13
C GLY A 126 -7.79 15.93 15.72
N GLU A 127 -7.42 14.67 15.51
CA GLU A 127 -6.11 14.08 15.79
C GLU A 127 -5.81 13.04 14.72
N SER A 128 -4.55 12.92 14.32
CA SER A 128 -4.06 11.94 13.33
C SER A 128 -2.61 11.59 13.67
N LYS A 129 -2.27 10.30 13.76
CA LYS A 129 -0.88 9.85 13.97
C LYS A 129 -0.69 8.39 13.57
N ILE A 130 0.54 8.04 13.18
CA ILE A 130 0.98 6.64 13.11
C ILE A 130 1.45 6.23 14.52
N VAL A 131 0.86 5.17 15.08
CA VAL A 131 1.14 4.70 16.45
C VAL A 131 2.21 3.61 16.49
N GLU A 132 2.12 2.68 15.54
CA GLU A 132 3.08 1.60 15.32
C GLU A 132 3.39 1.50 13.83
N TYR A 133 4.63 1.20 13.48
CA TYR A 133 5.00 0.85 12.12
C TYR A 133 6.17 -0.13 12.07
N THR A 134 6.23 -0.90 10.97
CA THR A 134 7.33 -1.78 10.60
C THR A 134 7.73 -1.49 9.16
N ILE A 135 9.02 -1.23 8.93
CA ILE A 135 9.57 -0.89 7.61
C ILE A 135 10.24 -2.13 6.99
N LYS A 136 10.07 -2.30 5.67
CA LYS A 136 10.85 -3.20 4.83
C LYS A 136 11.26 -2.46 3.55
N GLU A 137 12.55 -2.17 3.40
CA GLU A 137 13.11 -1.59 2.19
C GLU A 137 13.69 -2.70 1.29
N ASN A 138 13.33 -2.71 0.01
CA ASN A 138 13.78 -3.69 -0.97
C ASN A 138 14.38 -2.95 -2.17
N ALA A 139 15.58 -3.34 -2.61
CA ALA A 139 16.16 -2.83 -3.86
C ALA A 139 15.47 -3.51 -5.06
N THR A 140 14.91 -2.72 -5.97
CA THR A 140 14.18 -3.21 -7.16
C THR A 140 15.04 -3.08 -8.43
N GLY A 141 16.08 -2.26 -8.40
CA GLY A 141 17.07 -2.11 -9.47
C GLY A 141 18.11 -1.02 -9.17
N PRO A 142 19.05 -0.74 -10.08
CA PRO A 142 19.98 0.37 -9.93
C PRO A 142 19.22 1.69 -9.76
N GLY A 143 19.45 2.39 -8.64
CA GLY A 143 18.76 3.64 -8.31
C GLY A 143 17.26 3.51 -7.99
N LYS A 144 16.71 2.29 -7.89
CA LYS A 144 15.29 2.03 -7.62
C LYS A 144 15.10 1.16 -6.37
N SER A 145 14.28 1.62 -5.44
CA SER A 145 13.87 0.83 -4.26
C SER A 145 12.37 0.95 -3.99
N GLN A 146 11.83 -0.04 -3.31
CA GLN A 146 10.47 -0.04 -2.80
C GLN A 146 10.51 -0.14 -1.28
N ILE A 147 9.79 0.76 -0.61
CA ILE A 147 9.57 0.71 0.83
C ILE A 147 8.15 0.25 1.10
N LEU A 148 8.01 -0.81 1.88
CA LEU A 148 6.76 -1.30 2.42
C LEU A 148 6.72 -0.93 3.91
N ILE A 149 5.65 -0.27 4.33
CA ILE A 149 5.46 0.22 5.69
C ILE A 149 4.12 -0.35 6.18
N ASP A 150 4.17 -1.40 6.99
CA ASP A 150 3.01 -1.95 7.67
C ASP A 150 2.79 -1.12 8.93
N ASN A 151 1.67 -0.41 9.05
CA ASN A 151 1.47 0.57 10.10
C ASN A 151 0.03 0.63 10.64
N LYS A 152 -0.08 1.06 11.89
CA LYS A 152 -1.35 1.34 12.55
C LYS A 152 -1.53 2.85 12.69
N GLN A 153 -2.51 3.39 11.98
CA GLN A 153 -2.94 4.78 12.05
C GLN A 153 -4.01 4.95 13.12
N HIS A 154 -3.96 6.06 13.85
CA HIS A 154 -4.98 6.47 14.79
C HIS A 154 -5.54 7.83 14.39
N TYR A 155 -6.86 7.88 14.22
CA TYR A 155 -7.60 9.07 13.83
C TYR A 155 -8.65 9.42 14.90
N LYS A 156 -8.97 10.70 15.04
CA LYS A 156 -10.09 11.18 15.85
C LYS A 156 -11.10 11.90 14.98
N VAL A 157 -12.20 11.20 14.68
CA VAL A 157 -13.28 11.66 13.80
C VAL A 157 -14.49 12.02 14.66
N PHE A 158 -14.93 13.28 14.64
CA PHE A 158 -16.01 13.80 15.50
C PHE A 158 -15.86 13.41 16.99
N GLY A 159 -14.62 13.47 17.50
CA GLY A 159 -14.29 13.13 18.90
C GLY A 159 -14.20 11.63 19.20
N LYS A 160 -14.55 10.74 18.27
CA LYS A 160 -14.43 9.29 18.43
C LYS A 160 -13.06 8.80 17.89
N PRO A 161 -12.31 7.98 18.65
CA PRO A 161 -11.11 7.34 18.14
C PRO A 161 -11.46 6.27 17.10
N VAL A 162 -10.66 6.21 16.04
CA VAL A 162 -10.74 5.22 14.96
C VAL A 162 -9.32 4.75 14.68
N ASP A 163 -9.05 3.49 14.96
CA ASP A 163 -7.80 2.84 14.58
C ASP A 163 -7.95 2.17 13.20
N LEU A 164 -6.96 2.33 12.34
CA LEU A 164 -6.90 1.72 11.01
C LEU A 164 -5.55 1.04 10.82
N GLU A 165 -5.54 -0.22 10.36
CA GLU A 165 -4.33 -0.85 9.85
C GLU A 165 -4.18 -0.54 8.36
N SER A 166 -3.00 -0.05 7.98
CA SER A 166 -2.66 0.31 6.60
C SER A 166 -1.36 -0.35 6.17
N LEU A 167 -1.22 -0.57 4.87
CA LEU A 167 0.06 -0.89 4.23
C LEU A 167 0.40 0.24 3.26
N ILE A 168 1.35 1.08 3.64
CA ILE A 168 1.87 2.14 2.78
C ILE A 168 2.98 1.54 1.91
N THR A 169 2.88 1.72 0.59
CA THR A 169 3.88 1.30 -0.40
C THR A 169 4.43 2.52 -1.11
N LEU A 170 5.75 2.73 -1.02
CA LEU A 170 6.47 3.82 -1.68
C LEU A 170 7.44 3.23 -2.70
N ASP A 171 7.24 3.53 -3.97
CA ASP A 171 8.26 3.29 -5.00
C ASP A 171 9.14 4.53 -5.16
N ILE A 172 10.45 4.30 -5.19
CA ILE A 172 11.48 5.33 -5.17
C ILE A 172 12.37 5.16 -6.38
N GLU A 173 12.57 6.26 -7.09
CA GLU A 173 13.55 6.36 -8.17
C GLU A 173 14.45 7.56 -7.90
N GLU A 174 15.77 7.37 -8.00
CA GLU A 174 16.78 8.43 -7.79
C GLU A 174 16.69 9.13 -6.42
N GLY A 175 16.13 8.43 -5.41
CA GLY A 175 15.94 8.95 -4.06
C GLY A 175 14.71 9.87 -3.89
N LYS A 176 13.81 9.92 -4.87
CA LYS A 176 12.49 10.59 -4.79
C LYS A 176 11.35 9.57 -4.85
N VAL A 177 10.28 9.80 -4.11
CA VAL A 177 9.05 9.00 -4.20
C VAL A 177 8.33 9.30 -5.52
N VAL A 178 8.17 8.30 -6.37
CA VAL A 178 7.44 8.40 -7.65
C VAL A 178 6.01 7.89 -7.56
N ARG A 179 5.76 6.90 -6.70
CA ARG A 179 4.42 6.36 -6.44
C ARG A 179 4.26 6.09 -4.94
N HIS A 180 3.18 6.61 -4.38
CA HIS A 180 2.77 6.39 -2.99
C HIS A 180 1.37 5.77 -3.01
N GLN A 181 1.23 4.58 -2.44
CA GLN A 181 -0.08 3.92 -2.26
C GLN A 181 -0.33 3.70 -0.77
N ASP A 182 -1.53 4.02 -0.29
CA ASP A 182 -2.02 3.67 1.04
C ASP A 182 -3.13 2.61 0.92
N TRP A 183 -2.86 1.39 1.41
CA TRP A 183 -3.78 0.26 1.35
C TRP A 183 -4.43 0.02 2.71
N TRP A 184 -5.64 0.56 2.89
CA TRP A 184 -6.45 0.39 4.10
C TRP A 184 -6.88 -1.06 4.30
N ASP A 185 -6.86 -1.52 5.55
CA ASP A 185 -6.98 -2.94 5.95
C ASP A 185 -6.01 -3.87 5.20
N LYS A 186 -4.90 -3.33 4.67
CA LYS A 186 -3.92 -4.05 3.82
C LYS A 186 -4.55 -4.61 2.53
N LYS A 187 -5.73 -4.11 2.12
CA LYS A 187 -6.45 -4.54 0.93
C LYS A 187 -5.97 -3.74 -0.29
N PRO A 188 -5.66 -4.38 -1.42
CA PRO A 188 -5.24 -3.68 -2.63
C PRO A 188 -6.35 -2.75 -3.13
N LEU A 189 -5.95 -1.59 -3.65
CA LEU A 189 -6.87 -0.61 -4.22
C LEU A 189 -7.72 -1.23 -5.33
N LYS A 190 -9.03 -0.98 -5.29
CA LYS A 190 -10.00 -1.43 -6.30
C LYS A 190 -9.85 -0.60 -7.58
N ASN A 191 -8.85 -0.94 -8.38
CA ASN A 191 -8.51 -0.38 -9.69
C ASN A 191 -8.94 -1.36 -10.81
N ARG A 192 -8.83 -0.94 -12.09
CA ARG A 192 -9.18 -1.73 -13.29
C ARG A 192 -8.67 -3.19 -13.27
N GLU A 193 -7.51 -3.39 -12.65
CA GLU A 193 -6.72 -4.63 -12.71
C GLU A 193 -6.92 -5.53 -11.48
N THR A 194 -7.66 -5.07 -10.46
CA THR A 194 -7.87 -5.81 -9.19
C THR A 194 -9.33 -6.22 -8.96
N VAL A 195 -10.26 -5.78 -9.82
CA VAL A 195 -11.69 -6.14 -9.73
C VAL A 195 -12.11 -7.04 -10.88
N SER A 196 -13.01 -8.00 -10.60
CA SER A 196 -13.50 -8.97 -11.60
C SER A 196 -14.23 -8.35 -12.79
N PHE A 197 -14.62 -7.07 -12.73
CA PHE A 197 -15.34 -6.36 -13.79
C PHE A 197 -14.62 -5.04 -14.12
N PRO A 198 -13.86 -4.97 -15.23
CA PRO A 198 -13.01 -3.81 -15.55
C PRO A 198 -13.74 -2.45 -15.62
N LEU A 199 -15.04 -2.43 -15.96
CA LEU A 199 -15.85 -1.20 -15.99
C LEU A 199 -16.10 -0.64 -14.59
N VAL A 200 -16.32 -1.49 -13.58
CA VAL A 200 -16.47 -1.06 -12.18
C VAL A 200 -15.16 -0.47 -11.67
N GLY A 201 -14.01 -1.07 -12.05
CA GLY A 201 -12.69 -0.55 -11.69
C GLY A 201 -12.43 0.84 -12.26
N ARG A 202 -12.78 1.08 -13.54
CA ARG A 202 -12.71 2.41 -14.17
C ARG A 202 -13.62 3.43 -13.48
N LEU A 203 -14.82 3.05 -13.07
CA LEU A 203 -15.75 3.93 -12.37
C LEU A 203 -15.21 4.35 -11.00
N LEU A 204 -14.61 3.41 -10.25
CA LEU A 204 -13.99 3.68 -8.95
C LEU A 204 -12.74 4.58 -9.08
N GLU A 205 -11.88 4.33 -10.07
CA GLU A 205 -10.74 5.18 -10.41
C GLU A 205 -11.19 6.60 -10.79
N ALA A 206 -12.24 6.73 -11.61
CA ALA A 206 -12.83 8.01 -11.96
C ALA A 206 -13.41 8.75 -10.75
N SER A 207 -14.08 8.05 -9.82
CA SER A 207 -14.58 8.67 -8.59
C SER A 207 -13.46 9.16 -7.68
N ARG A 208 -12.35 8.42 -7.55
CA ARG A 208 -11.17 8.85 -6.77
C ARG A 208 -10.49 10.08 -7.36
N ARG A 209 -10.38 10.16 -8.70
CA ARG A 209 -9.87 11.34 -9.40
C ARG A 209 -10.81 12.55 -9.26
N GLY A 210 -12.13 12.32 -9.35
CA GLY A 210 -13.14 13.35 -9.13
C GLY A 210 -13.10 13.92 -7.71
N ALA A 211 -13.03 13.05 -6.69
CA ALA A 211 -12.85 13.44 -5.30
C ALA A 211 -11.57 14.28 -5.11
N MET A 212 -10.45 13.85 -5.70
CA MET A 212 -9.21 14.63 -5.65
C MET A 212 -9.32 16.01 -6.29
N LEU A 213 -10.03 16.14 -7.41
CA LEU A 213 -10.20 17.43 -8.07
C LEU A 213 -10.98 18.40 -7.17
N VAL A 214 -12.05 17.94 -6.52
CA VAL A 214 -12.82 18.73 -5.54
C VAL A 214 -11.95 19.14 -4.36
N THR A 215 -11.23 18.19 -3.74
CA THR A 215 -10.28 18.46 -2.65
C THR A 215 -9.20 19.46 -3.06
N HIS A 216 -8.64 19.33 -4.26
CA HIS A 216 -7.59 20.21 -4.78
C HIS A 216 -8.05 21.67 -4.89
N VAL A 217 -9.27 21.90 -5.39
CA VAL A 217 -9.87 23.25 -5.49
C VAL A 217 -10.15 23.82 -4.10
N LEU A 218 -10.78 23.04 -3.19
CA LEU A 218 -11.08 23.47 -1.82
C LEU A 218 -9.81 23.78 -0.99
N MET A 219 -8.68 23.19 -1.37
CA MET A 219 -7.37 23.39 -0.74
C MET A 219 -6.48 24.39 -1.48
N GLY A 220 -7.06 25.29 -2.28
CA GLY A 220 -6.30 26.37 -2.93
C GLY A 220 -5.24 25.87 -3.91
N CYS A 221 -5.54 24.78 -4.62
CA CYS A 221 -4.69 24.17 -5.65
C CYS A 221 -3.30 23.74 -5.14
N GLY A 222 -3.21 23.27 -3.89
CA GLY A 222 -1.97 22.77 -3.29
C GLY A 222 -0.99 23.86 -2.89
N LYS A 223 -1.48 25.10 -2.70
CA LYS A 223 -0.72 26.18 -2.08
C LYS A 223 -0.42 25.81 -0.62
N ASP A 224 0.80 26.10 -0.19
CA ASP A 224 1.23 25.86 1.19
C ASP A 224 0.44 26.75 2.17
N PRO A 225 0.06 26.24 3.35
CA PRO A 225 -0.58 27.06 4.38
C PRO A 225 0.39 28.15 4.86
N THR A 226 -0.14 29.33 5.18
CA THR A 226 0.64 30.37 5.86
C THR A 226 0.99 29.91 7.29
N PRO A 227 2.22 30.17 7.76
CA PRO A 227 2.61 29.96 9.16
C PRO A 227 1.74 30.75 10.16
#